data_AF-A0A849RVF3-F1
#
_entry.id   AF-A0A849RVF3-F1
#
_cell.length_a   1.000
_cell.length_b   1.000
_cell.length_c   1.000
_cell.angle_alpha   90.00
_cell.angle_beta   90.00
_cell.angle_gamma   90.00
#
_symmetry.space_group_name_H-M   'P 1'
#
loop_
_entity.id
_entity.type
_entity.pdbx_description
1 polymer ?
#
loop_
_entity_poly.entity_id
_entity_poly.type
_entity_poly.pdbx_seq_one_letter_code
_entity_poly.pdbx_strand_id
1 'polypeptide(L)' 'MDTSSLLKGLRFVDSFFPSGGYAYSSGLEAAVQGGAVRNAEELSRYVLESLTT' A
#
# COMPACT_ATOMS: atom_id res chain seq x y z
N MET A 1 -11.22 24.34 -8.27
CA MET A 1 -10.56 23.50 -7.25
C MET A 1 -9.65 24.42 -6.45
N ASP A 2 -9.81 24.48 -5.14
CA ASP A 2 -9.05 25.40 -4.28
C ASP A 2 -7.63 24.85 -4.04
N THR A 3 -6.59 25.65 -4.34
CA THR A 3 -5.18 25.23 -4.22
C THR A 3 -4.82 24.86 -2.79
N SER A 4 -5.38 25.54 -1.79
CA SER A 4 -5.14 25.22 -0.37
C SER A 4 -5.67 23.84 -0.02
N SER A 5 -6.87 23.51 -0.49
CA SER A 5 -7.49 22.18 -0.33
C SER A 5 -6.68 21.08 -1.01
N LEU A 6 -6.16 21.33 -2.22
CA LEU A 6 -5.26 20.39 -2.91
C LEU A 6 -3.97 20.14 -2.11
N LEU A 7 -3.31 21.20 -1.65
CA LEU A 7 -2.05 21.08 -0.89
C LEU A 7 -2.26 20.36 0.44
N LYS A 8 -3.40 20.55 1.11
CA LYS A 8 -3.76 19.79 2.32
C LYS A 8 -3.96 18.32 2.01
N GLY A 9 -4.64 17.99 0.91
CA GLY A 9 -4.82 16.61 0.46
C GLY A 9 -3.49 15.92 0.17
N LEU A 10 -2.58 16.59 -0.55
CA LEU A 10 -1.25 16.06 -0.86
C LEU A 10 -0.44 15.74 0.40
N ARG A 11 -0.51 16.58 1.44
CA ARG A 11 0.18 16.32 2.72
C ARG A 11 -0.32 15.07 3.44
N PHE A 12 -1.57 14.68 3.22
CA PHE A 12 -2.16 13.50 3.86
C PHE A 12 -1.76 12.19 3.17
N VAL A 13 -1.54 12.23 1.86
CA VAL A 13 -1.13 11.05 1.07
C VAL A 13 0.40 10.89 0.97
N ASP A 14 1.14 11.83 1.55
CA ASP A 14 2.60 11.80 1.61
C ASP A 14 3.09 10.65 2.51
N SER A 15 4.06 9.85 2.05
CA SER A 15 4.69 8.80 2.86
C SER A 15 5.44 9.34 4.08
N PHE A 16 5.76 10.64 4.11
CA PHE A 16 6.33 11.31 5.28
C PHE A 16 5.28 11.70 6.33
N PHE A 17 3.99 11.52 6.05
CA PHE A 17 2.93 11.74 7.03
C PHE A 17 3.12 10.81 8.24
N PRO A 18 3.17 11.31 9.48
CA PRO A 18 3.59 10.54 10.65
C PRO A 18 2.46 9.63 11.19
N SER A 19 1.95 8.73 10.34
CA SER A 19 0.91 7.74 10.70
C SER A 19 1.46 6.38 11.08
N GLY A 20 2.76 6.13 10.90
CA GLY A 20 3.37 4.80 11.05
C GLY A 20 3.26 3.96 9.79
N GLY A 21 3.42 2.64 9.93
CA GLY A 21 3.39 1.68 8.81
C GLY A 21 1.98 1.44 8.26
N TYR A 22 1.89 1.00 7.00
CA TYR A 22 0.63 0.63 6.37
C TYR A 22 0.11 -0.74 6.86
N ALA A 23 -1.21 -0.87 7.00
CA ALA A 23 -1.88 -2.06 7.53
C ALA A 23 -1.84 -3.31 6.61
N TYR A 24 -1.10 -3.26 5.49
CA TYR A 24 -1.00 -4.33 4.50
C TYR A 24 0.27 -5.17 4.62
N SER A 25 1.17 -4.84 5.56
CA SER A 25 2.51 -5.44 5.65
C SER A 25 2.49 -6.90 6.13
N SER A 26 1.76 -7.23 7.20
CA SER A 26 1.78 -8.57 7.80
C SER A 26 1.25 -9.67 6.88
N GLY A 27 0.24 -9.38 6.06
CA GLY A 27 -0.28 -10.31 5.07
C GLY A 27 0.73 -10.61 3.95
N LEU A 28 1.41 -9.57 3.47
CA LEU A 28 2.44 -9.72 2.44
C LEU A 28 3.66 -10.49 2.96
N GLU A 29 4.08 -10.23 4.20
CA GLU A 29 5.16 -10.97 4.87
C GLU A 29 4.86 -12.47 4.91
N ALA A 30 3.65 -12.85 5.32
CA ALA A 30 3.21 -14.25 5.34
C ALA A 30 3.17 -14.87 3.93
N ALA A 31 2.70 -14.12 2.93
CA ALA A 31 2.63 -14.58 1.54
C ALA A 31 4.03 -14.83 0.93
N VAL A 32 5.01 -13.98 1.25
CA VAL A 32 6.41 -14.17 0.83
C VAL A 32 7.03 -15.36 1.56
N GLN A 33 6.88 -15.45 2.89
CA GLN A 33 7.42 -16.56 3.69
C GLN A 33 6.82 -17.91 3.30
N GLY A 34 5.53 -17.93 2.95
CA GLY A 34 4.83 -19.11 2.44
C GLY A 34 5.13 -19.45 0.98
N GLY A 35 5.90 -18.60 0.27
CA GLY A 35 6.28 -18.81 -1.12
C GLY A 35 5.16 -18.53 -2.14
N ALA A 36 4.06 -17.89 -1.72
CA ALA A 36 2.98 -17.45 -2.60
C ALA A 36 3.35 -16.21 -3.42
N VAL A 37 4.30 -15.40 -2.93
CA VAL A 37 4.88 -14.25 -3.65
C VAL A 37 6.40 -14.38 -3.71
N ARG A 38 6.95 -14.48 -4.92
CA ARG A 38 8.38 -14.72 -5.19
C ARG A 38 8.93 -13.83 -6.29
N ASN A 39 8.06 -13.21 -7.07
CA ASN A 39 8.41 -12.31 -8.18
C ASN A 39 7.43 -11.14 -8.29
N ALA A 40 7.71 -10.23 -9.24
CA ALA A 40 6.95 -9.01 -9.43
C ALA A 40 5.52 -9.29 -9.93
N GLU A 41 5.35 -10.29 -10.78
CA GLU A 41 4.06 -10.69 -11.36
C GLU A 41 3.12 -11.21 -10.26
N GLU A 42 3.63 -12.03 -9.35
CA GLU A 42 2.90 -12.56 -8.19
C GLU A 42 2.56 -11.45 -7.19
N LEU A 43 3.50 -10.52 -6.93
CA LEU A 43 3.23 -9.36 -6.07
C LEU A 43 2.11 -8.48 -6.64
N SER A 44 2.16 -8.20 -7.95
CA SER A 44 1.13 -7.41 -8.63
C SER A 44 -0.25 -8.05 -8.49
N ARG A 45 -0.34 -9.38 -8.67
CA ARG A 45 -1.58 -10.13 -8.46
C ARG A 45 -2.06 -10.05 -7.01
N TYR A 46 -1.17 -10.29 -6.04
CA TYR A 46 -1.49 -10.22 -4.61
C TYR A 46 -2.08 -8.85 -4.22
N VAL A 47 -1.49 -7.76 -4.71
CA VAL A 47 -1.97 -6.39 -4.43
C VAL A 47 -3.35 -6.17 -5.04
N LEU A 48 -3.59 -6.59 -6.28
CA LEU A 48 -4.90 -6.45 -6.92
C LEU A 48 -5.97 -7.21 -6.13
N GLU A 49 -5.72 -8.46 -5.78
CA GLU A 49 -6.66 -9.30 -5.02
C GLU A 49 -6.97 -8.70 -3.64
N SER A 50 -5.96 -8.13 -2.97
CA SER A 50 -6.10 -7.49 -1.65
C SER A 50 -6.90 -6.18 -1.65
N LEU A 51 -7.09 -5.56 -2.82
CA LEU A 51 -7.82 -4.29 -2.97
C LEU A 51 -9.23 -4.48 -3.54
N THR A 52 -9.52 -5.64 -4.13
CA THR A 52 -10.81 -5.93 -4.77
C THR A 52 -11.69 -6.92 -4.01
N THR A 53 -11.18 -7.53 -2.95
CA THR A 53 -11.88 -8.53 -2.12
C THR A 53 -12.09 -7.98 -0.71
#